data_AF-A0A8C7BU60-F1
#
_entry.id   AF-A0A8C7BU60-F1
#
_cell.length_a   1.000
_cell.length_b   1.000
_cell.length_c   1.000
_cell.angle_alpha   90.00
_cell.angle_beta   90.00
_cell.angle_gamma   90.00
#
_symmetry.space_group_name_H-M   'P 1'
#
loop_
_entity.id
_entity.type
_entity.pdbx_description
1 polymer ?
#
loop_
_entity_poly.entity_id
_entity_poly.type
_entity_poly.pdbx_seq_one_letter_code
_entity_poly.pdbx_strand_id
1 'polypeptide(L)'
;MIGTTGATTRSRRRASTAGCCTGRAAGSGGARRRSTPWSTSAATPKTTTAGSGKAPQAQSHELGAGTYRGGQGPLHVSRGKTNHPLHHAFLEAAQQAGYPLTEDMNGFQQEGFGWMDMTIHQGKRWSAACAYLHPALGRPNLTAEVQTLVHRVLFEGTRAVGVEYVKNGQSHRVYAGAEVILSGGAINSPQLLMLSGVGNADDLRKLGIPVVCHLPGVGQNLQDHLEVYIQQACTRPITLHSAQKPLRKVRIGLEWLWKFTGDGATAHLETGGFIRSRPGVPHPDIQFHFLPSQVIDHGRVPTQQEAYQVHVGTMRGTSVGWLKLRSANPQDHPVIQPNYLTTETDINDFRQCVKLTREIFAQKALAPFRGKELQPGSNVQSDEEIDAFVRAKADSAYHPSCTCKMGQPSDPMAVVDPQTRVLGVQNLRVVDASIMPSVVSGNLNAPTIMIAEKAADIIRGQPALQDKDVPVYKPGTLATQR
;
A
#
# COMPACT_ATOMS: atom_id res chain seq x y z
N MET A 1 -31.92 -1.56 -19.21
CA MET A 1 -31.30 -0.22 -19.23
C MET A 1 -31.05 0.22 -17.79
N ILE A 2 -29.89 -0.12 -17.24
CA ILE A 2 -29.50 0.28 -15.88
C ILE A 2 -28.40 1.31 -16.07
N GLY A 3 -28.68 2.54 -15.67
CA GLY A 3 -27.80 3.69 -15.85
C GLY A 3 -26.46 3.46 -15.17
N THR A 4 -25.40 3.54 -15.97
CA THR A 4 -24.02 3.63 -15.52
C THR A 4 -23.83 4.94 -14.76
N THR A 5 -23.84 4.89 -13.43
CA THR A 5 -23.25 5.95 -12.62
C THR A 5 -21.74 5.89 -12.82
N GLY A 6 -21.26 6.59 -13.85
CA GLY A 6 -19.83 6.73 -14.15
C GLY A 6 -19.13 7.55 -13.08
N ALA A 7 -18.85 6.96 -11.92
CA ALA A 7 -17.93 7.53 -10.95
C ALA A 7 -16.50 7.37 -11.50
N THR A 8 -15.81 8.49 -11.78
CA THR A 8 -14.39 8.46 -12.11
C THR A 8 -13.60 8.12 -10.84
N THR A 9 -13.17 6.87 -10.68
CA THR A 9 -12.33 6.47 -9.55
C THR A 9 -10.93 7.07 -9.71
N ARG A 10 -10.38 7.63 -8.63
CA ARG A 10 -9.12 8.35 -8.65
C ARG A 10 -7.99 7.48 -8.10
N SER A 11 -7.36 6.66 -8.94
CA SER A 11 -6.05 6.08 -8.60
C SER A 11 -4.98 7.18 -8.64
N ARG A 12 -4.25 7.41 -7.53
CA ARG A 12 -3.25 8.51 -7.42
C ARG A 12 -1.93 8.02 -6.86
N ARG A 13 -0.82 8.57 -7.39
CA ARG A 13 0.58 8.26 -7.00
C ARG A 13 1.36 9.52 -6.59
N ARG A 14 2.52 9.36 -5.92
CA ARG A 14 3.39 10.48 -5.49
C ARG A 14 4.70 10.52 -6.29
N ALA A 15 5.05 11.71 -6.79
CA ALA A 15 6.38 12.01 -7.35
C ALA A 15 7.28 12.59 -6.25
N SER A 16 8.23 11.81 -5.73
CA SER A 16 9.25 12.24 -4.77
C SER A 16 10.38 11.21 -4.69
N THR A 17 11.51 11.59 -4.07
CA THR A 17 12.74 10.78 -3.98
C THR A 17 12.63 9.42 -3.29
N ALA A 18 11.55 9.14 -2.55
CA ALA A 18 11.24 7.80 -2.02
C ALA A 18 9.78 7.36 -2.31
N GLY A 19 9.21 7.86 -3.42
CA GLY A 19 7.87 7.48 -3.87
C GLY A 19 6.78 7.76 -2.82
N CYS A 20 5.90 6.78 -2.59
CA CYS A 20 4.79 6.90 -1.63
C CYS A 20 5.24 6.89 -0.15
N CYS A 21 6.50 6.53 0.15
CA CYS A 21 7.03 6.41 1.51
C CYS A 21 7.31 7.75 2.20
N THR A 22 7.17 8.89 1.52
CA THR A 22 7.69 10.21 1.95
C THR A 22 6.61 11.25 2.29
N GLY A 23 5.40 10.83 2.65
CA GLY A 23 4.31 11.77 2.97
C GLY A 23 4.75 12.85 3.97
N ARG A 24 5.06 14.06 3.49
CA ARG A 24 5.53 15.22 4.27
C ARG A 24 4.34 16.04 4.78
N ALA A 25 4.46 16.54 6.00
CA ALA A 25 3.79 17.75 6.49
C ALA A 25 4.75 18.96 6.38
N ALA A 26 4.26 20.09 5.84
CA ALA A 26 4.86 21.45 5.72
C ALA A 26 6.20 21.60 4.94
N GLY A 27 6.47 22.64 4.13
CA GLY A 27 5.76 23.88 3.75
C GLY A 27 6.33 24.51 2.46
N SER A 28 5.66 25.56 1.98
CA SER A 28 5.88 26.48 0.83
C SER A 28 6.03 25.89 -0.58
N GLY A 29 5.04 26.19 -1.44
CA GLY A 29 5.10 26.00 -2.89
C GLY A 29 4.08 24.99 -3.43
N GLY A 30 2.82 25.43 -3.63
CA GLY A 30 1.90 24.89 -4.63
C GLY A 30 1.77 23.36 -4.78
N ALA A 31 1.64 22.58 -3.71
CA ALA A 31 1.27 21.17 -3.84
C ALA A 31 0.31 20.73 -2.71
N ARG A 32 -0.90 20.35 -3.12
CA ARG A 32 -2.06 20.02 -2.25
C ARG A 32 -1.71 18.97 -1.19
N ARG A 33 -2.31 19.15 0.00
CA ARG A 33 -2.13 18.35 1.25
C ARG A 33 -2.33 16.85 0.99
N ARG A 34 -1.41 16.00 1.51
CA ARG A 34 -1.33 14.55 1.25
C ARG A 34 -0.98 13.79 2.54
N SER A 35 -1.76 12.78 2.89
CA SER A 35 -1.44 11.78 3.93
C SER A 35 -1.74 10.39 3.38
N THR A 36 -0.69 9.61 3.10
CA THR A 36 -0.77 8.13 3.07
C THR A 36 -0.64 7.64 4.52
N PRO A 37 -1.37 6.58 4.94
CA PRO A 37 -1.22 6.00 6.28
C PRO A 37 0.19 5.45 6.50
N TRP A 38 0.71 5.54 7.73
CA TRP A 38 2.10 5.17 8.08
C TRP A 38 2.22 3.75 8.67
N SER A 39 1.13 2.99 8.63
CA SER A 39 1.07 1.60 9.09
C SER A 39 1.81 0.66 8.14
N THR A 40 2.54 -0.30 8.70
CA THR A 40 3.33 -1.30 7.95
C THR A 40 2.80 -2.72 8.10
N SER A 41 1.52 -2.90 8.44
CA SER A 41 0.96 -4.24 8.59
C SER A 41 0.94 -5.00 7.27
N ALA A 42 1.80 -6.00 7.10
CA ALA A 42 1.86 -6.85 5.92
C ALA A 42 2.14 -8.29 6.33
N ALA A 43 1.32 -9.23 5.88
CA ALA A 43 1.65 -10.64 6.01
C ALA A 43 2.72 -11.03 5.00
N THR A 44 3.67 -11.84 5.47
CA THR A 44 4.53 -12.66 4.64
C THR A 44 3.68 -13.57 3.74
N PRO A 45 3.77 -13.46 2.40
CA PRO A 45 2.91 -14.25 1.50
C PRO A 45 3.18 -15.76 1.60
N LYS A 46 2.09 -16.55 1.72
CA LYS A 46 2.10 -18.03 1.75
C LYS A 46 2.53 -18.72 0.44
N THR A 47 2.68 -18.02 -0.68
CA THR A 47 2.71 -18.66 -2.02
C THR A 47 3.96 -18.45 -2.85
N THR A 48 5.06 -17.97 -2.29
CA THR A 48 6.37 -18.19 -2.90
C THR A 48 7.34 -18.72 -1.86
N THR A 49 7.94 -19.86 -2.16
CA THR A 49 8.96 -20.58 -1.41
C THR A 49 10.26 -19.77 -1.24
N ALA A 50 10.24 -18.47 -0.92
CA ALA A 50 11.47 -17.66 -0.92
C ALA A 50 11.40 -16.27 -0.23
N GLY A 51 10.60 -16.06 0.83
CA GLY A 51 10.33 -14.70 1.35
C GLY A 51 10.57 -14.42 2.84
N SER A 52 10.55 -15.43 3.71
CA SER A 52 10.52 -15.21 5.18
C SER A 52 11.78 -14.59 5.76
N GLY A 53 12.97 -14.88 5.20
CA GLY A 53 14.24 -14.47 5.81
C GLY A 53 14.64 -13.00 5.61
N LYS A 54 14.16 -12.32 4.56
CA LYS A 54 14.63 -10.96 4.19
C LYS A 54 13.82 -9.82 4.80
N ALA A 55 12.50 -9.98 4.95
CA ALA A 55 11.68 -8.98 5.63
C ALA A 55 12.19 -8.68 7.07
N PRO A 56 12.61 -9.69 7.85
CA PRO A 56 13.32 -9.46 9.10
C PRO A 56 14.56 -8.59 8.92
N GLN A 57 15.48 -8.92 8.01
CA GLN A 57 16.77 -8.21 7.91
C GLN A 57 16.67 -6.73 7.51
N ALA A 58 15.65 -6.36 6.74
CA ALA A 58 15.45 -4.98 6.29
C ALA A 58 15.12 -4.01 7.45
N GLN A 59 14.54 -4.53 8.54
CA GLN A 59 14.02 -3.71 9.63
C GLN A 59 14.87 -3.74 10.90
N SER A 60 14.83 -2.63 11.63
CA SER A 60 15.18 -2.53 13.04
C SER A 60 13.91 -2.22 13.82
N HIS A 61 13.30 -3.27 14.36
CA HIS A 61 12.04 -3.18 15.07
C HIS A 61 12.26 -2.83 16.56
N GLU A 62 11.43 -1.95 17.11
CA GLU A 62 11.50 -1.49 18.50
C GLU A 62 11.44 -2.63 19.53
N LEU A 63 10.66 -3.67 19.26
CA LEU A 63 10.57 -4.89 20.09
C LEU A 63 11.78 -5.83 19.99
N GLY A 64 12.78 -5.50 19.18
CA GLY A 64 13.96 -6.34 18.95
C GLY A 64 13.78 -7.40 17.86
N ALA A 65 14.84 -8.19 17.67
CA ALA A 65 14.89 -9.25 16.66
C ALA A 65 14.18 -10.52 17.15
N GLY A 66 13.63 -11.29 16.20
CA GLY A 66 13.04 -12.60 16.40
C GLY A 66 12.82 -13.30 15.06
N THR A 67 12.14 -14.45 15.06
CA THR A 67 11.92 -15.23 13.81
C THR A 67 11.22 -14.42 12.71
N TYR A 68 10.30 -13.52 13.08
CA TYR A 68 9.51 -12.71 12.16
C TYR A 68 9.98 -11.26 12.03
N ARG A 69 11.03 -10.85 12.77
CA ARG A 69 11.46 -9.45 12.86
C ARG A 69 12.97 -9.31 12.91
N GLY A 70 13.53 -8.32 12.21
CA GLY A 70 14.91 -7.91 12.48
C GLY A 70 15.01 -6.84 13.55
N GLY A 71 16.23 -6.74 14.09
CA GLY A 71 16.61 -5.71 15.05
C GLY A 71 17.68 -4.75 14.54
N GLN A 72 18.28 -5.00 13.37
CA GLN A 72 19.50 -4.32 12.92
C GLN A 72 19.42 -3.76 11.49
N GLY A 73 18.27 -3.89 10.82
CA GLY A 73 18.07 -3.35 9.48
C GLY A 73 17.91 -1.82 9.47
N PRO A 74 18.15 -1.16 8.33
CA PRO A 74 18.10 0.30 8.22
C PRO A 74 16.69 0.90 8.35
N LEU A 75 15.64 0.10 8.13
CA LEU A 75 14.26 0.56 8.28
C LEU A 75 13.81 0.45 9.74
N HIS A 76 13.80 1.56 10.46
CA HIS A 76 13.23 1.61 11.80
C HIS A 76 11.70 1.48 11.78
N VAL A 77 11.21 0.56 12.63
CA VAL A 77 9.79 0.28 12.81
C VAL A 77 9.47 0.36 14.30
N SER A 78 8.49 1.18 14.66
CA SER A 78 8.02 1.39 16.04
C SER A 78 6.61 0.85 16.21
N ARG A 79 6.27 0.41 17.42
CA ARG A 79 4.90 -0.04 17.70
C ARG A 79 4.00 1.13 18.07
N GLY A 80 2.83 1.22 17.48
CA GLY A 80 1.86 2.29 17.76
C GLY A 80 1.16 2.17 19.11
N LYS A 81 1.84 1.91 20.22
CA LYS A 81 1.13 1.81 21.51
C LYS A 81 0.75 3.20 22.04
N THR A 82 -0.53 3.39 22.39
CA THR A 82 -1.04 4.63 22.97
C THR A 82 -1.95 4.37 24.18
N ASN A 83 -2.09 5.37 25.06
CA ASN A 83 -3.04 5.36 26.17
C ASN A 83 -4.41 5.93 25.78
N HIS A 84 -4.63 6.20 24.50
CA HIS A 84 -5.88 6.77 24.01
C HIS A 84 -7.05 5.77 24.20
N PRO A 85 -8.10 6.12 24.97
CA PRO A 85 -9.11 5.16 25.43
C PRO A 85 -9.91 4.50 24.29
N LEU A 86 -10.13 5.20 23.17
CA LEU A 86 -10.82 4.61 22.02
C LEU A 86 -10.08 3.42 21.38
N HIS A 87 -8.75 3.39 21.41
CA HIS A 87 -8.00 2.25 20.88
C HIS A 87 -8.19 1.01 21.76
N HIS A 88 -8.13 1.18 23.09
CA HIS A 88 -8.40 0.11 24.05
C HIS A 88 -9.84 -0.39 23.94
N ALA A 89 -10.81 0.53 23.87
CA ALA A 89 -12.22 0.20 23.70
C ALA A 89 -12.50 -0.54 22.39
N PHE A 90 -11.80 -0.20 21.31
CA PHE A 90 -11.91 -0.91 20.03
C PHE A 90 -11.37 -2.34 20.10
N LEU A 91 -10.21 -2.56 20.72
CA LEU A 91 -9.65 -3.90 20.92
C LEU A 91 -10.55 -4.76 21.81
N GLU A 92 -11.05 -4.19 22.92
CA GLU A 92 -11.98 -4.88 23.81
C GLU A 92 -13.32 -5.18 23.10
N ALA A 93 -13.82 -4.25 22.28
CA ALA A 93 -15.00 -4.49 21.46
C ALA A 93 -14.79 -5.63 20.46
N ALA A 94 -13.64 -5.69 19.79
CA ALA A 94 -13.33 -6.79 18.88
C ALA A 94 -13.31 -8.15 19.61
N GLN A 95 -12.75 -8.19 20.82
CA GLN A 95 -12.77 -9.39 21.67
C GLN A 95 -14.18 -9.76 22.12
N GLN A 96 -15.01 -8.79 22.49
CA GLN A 96 -16.43 -9.00 22.84
C GLN A 96 -17.25 -9.52 21.65
N ALA A 97 -16.89 -9.15 20.41
CA ALA A 97 -17.45 -9.72 19.19
C ALA A 97 -16.94 -11.14 18.88
N GLY A 98 -16.03 -11.68 19.70
CA GLY A 98 -15.52 -13.05 19.58
C GLY A 98 -14.26 -13.20 18.74
N TYR A 99 -13.61 -12.11 18.33
CA TYR A 99 -12.35 -12.18 17.59
C TYR A 99 -11.14 -12.26 18.53
N PRO A 100 -10.10 -13.04 18.20
CA PRO A 100 -8.91 -13.12 19.02
C PRO A 100 -8.15 -11.79 19.01
N LEU A 101 -7.42 -11.52 20.09
CA LEU A 101 -6.37 -10.50 20.07
C LEU A 101 -5.07 -11.13 19.55
N THR A 102 -4.29 -10.35 18.81
CA THR A 102 -2.95 -10.72 18.38
C THR A 102 -1.92 -9.77 18.98
N GLU A 103 -0.85 -10.37 19.52
CA GLU A 103 0.31 -9.61 19.96
C GLU A 103 1.14 -9.11 18.78
N ASP A 104 1.00 -9.68 17.59
CA ASP A 104 1.79 -9.31 16.43
C ASP A 104 1.12 -9.72 15.12
N MET A 105 0.52 -8.74 14.45
CA MET A 105 -0.17 -8.95 13.17
C MET A 105 0.79 -9.29 12.02
N ASN A 106 2.09 -9.00 12.19
CA ASN A 106 3.15 -9.24 11.21
C ASN A 106 3.98 -10.50 11.55
N GLY A 107 3.64 -11.19 12.64
CA GLY A 107 4.37 -12.34 13.16
C GLY A 107 3.68 -13.66 12.89
N PHE A 108 3.73 -14.55 13.87
CA PHE A 108 3.13 -15.88 13.78
C PHE A 108 1.63 -15.83 13.47
N GLN A 109 0.87 -14.96 14.15
CA GLN A 109 -0.59 -14.89 14.06
C GLN A 109 -1.07 -13.52 13.53
N GLN A 110 -1.34 -13.47 12.23
CA GLN A 110 -1.96 -12.29 11.61
C GLN A 110 -3.44 -12.14 12.02
N GLU A 111 -4.19 -13.23 12.10
CA GLU A 111 -5.63 -13.22 12.36
C GLU A 111 -5.94 -12.77 13.79
N GLY A 112 -6.76 -11.72 13.93
CA GLY A 112 -7.13 -11.09 15.18
C GLY A 112 -6.95 -9.58 15.15
N PHE A 113 -7.19 -8.95 16.30
CA PHE A 113 -7.05 -7.51 16.51
C PHE A 113 -5.88 -7.18 17.42
N GLY A 114 -5.17 -6.09 17.15
CA GLY A 114 -4.00 -5.73 17.92
C GLY A 114 -3.46 -4.35 17.61
N TRP A 115 -2.32 -4.06 18.22
CA TRP A 115 -1.54 -2.86 17.93
C TRP A 115 -0.78 -3.03 16.62
N MET A 116 -0.75 -1.97 15.81
CA MET A 116 -0.07 -1.96 14.53
C MET A 116 1.30 -1.31 14.61
N ASP A 117 2.19 -1.80 13.75
CA ASP A 117 3.52 -1.25 13.56
C ASP A 117 3.48 -0.04 12.61
N MET A 118 4.37 0.92 12.87
CA MET A 118 4.50 2.16 12.11
C MET A 118 5.95 2.38 11.67
N THR A 119 6.12 3.00 10.51
CA THR A 119 7.44 3.49 10.05
C THR A 119 7.73 4.88 10.60
N ILE A 120 7.92 4.94 11.91
CA ILE A 120 8.29 6.14 12.66
C ILE A 120 9.56 5.84 13.45
N HIS A 121 10.49 6.78 13.46
CA HIS A 121 11.70 6.73 14.26
C HIS A 121 11.90 8.09 14.91
N GLN A 122 12.00 8.10 16.24
CA GLN A 122 12.17 9.33 17.04
C GLN A 122 11.15 10.42 16.67
N GLY A 123 9.88 10.02 16.56
CA GLY A 123 8.75 10.90 16.22
C GLY A 123 8.75 11.47 14.80
N LYS A 124 9.65 10.99 13.93
CA LYS A 124 9.71 11.36 12.52
C LYS A 124 9.33 10.17 11.67
N ARG A 125 8.65 10.43 10.56
CA ARG A 125 8.46 9.41 9.53
C ARG A 125 9.82 8.85 9.08
N TRP A 126 9.93 7.53 9.05
CA TRP A 126 11.13 6.83 8.59
C TRP A 126 10.92 6.19 7.21
N SER A 127 11.18 6.97 6.16
CA SER A 127 11.00 6.53 4.76
C SER A 127 12.16 5.64 4.27
N ALA A 128 11.94 4.91 3.18
CA ALA A 128 13.00 4.18 2.48
C ALA A 128 14.18 5.08 2.05
N ALA A 129 13.94 6.36 1.70
CA ALA A 129 15.05 7.27 1.42
C ALA A 129 15.85 7.61 2.69
N CYS A 130 15.19 7.78 3.84
CA CYS A 130 15.89 8.00 5.11
C CYS A 130 16.71 6.78 5.52
N ALA A 131 16.14 5.58 5.34
CA ALA A 131 16.76 4.32 5.70
C ALA A 131 17.93 3.94 4.77
N TYR A 132 17.75 4.03 3.45
CA TYR A 132 18.70 3.47 2.47
C TYR A 132 19.46 4.52 1.66
N LEU A 133 18.76 5.56 1.16
CA LEU A 133 19.36 6.51 0.22
C LEU A 133 20.23 7.55 0.91
N HIS A 134 19.68 8.30 1.88
CA HIS A 134 20.40 9.41 2.52
C HIS A 134 21.73 8.98 3.15
N PRO A 135 21.84 7.84 3.86
CA PRO A 135 23.13 7.37 4.37
C PRO A 135 24.12 6.99 3.27
N ALA A 136 23.64 6.62 2.08
CA ALA A 136 24.48 6.21 0.95
C ALA A 136 24.91 7.38 0.05
N LEU A 137 24.27 8.56 0.14
CA LEU A 137 24.57 9.72 -0.73
C LEU A 137 26.00 10.25 -0.60
N GLY A 138 26.69 9.99 0.50
CA GLY A 138 28.09 10.39 0.68
C GLY A 138 29.10 9.49 -0.07
N ARG A 139 28.66 8.40 -0.70
CA ARG A 139 29.55 7.48 -1.41
C ARG A 139 29.93 8.06 -2.78
N PRO A 140 31.22 8.04 -3.18
CA PRO A 140 31.68 8.64 -4.43
C PRO A 140 31.15 7.92 -5.69
N ASN A 141 30.61 6.71 -5.54
CA ASN A 141 30.09 5.89 -6.63
C ASN A 141 28.54 5.91 -6.73
N LEU A 142 27.86 6.85 -6.07
CA LEU A 142 26.41 7.03 -6.15
C LEU A 142 26.06 8.47 -6.55
N THR A 143 25.34 8.61 -7.65
CA THR A 143 24.75 9.89 -8.08
C THR A 143 23.23 9.83 -7.96
N ALA A 144 22.63 10.83 -7.34
CA ALA A 144 21.18 10.95 -7.22
C ALA A 144 20.68 12.22 -7.90
N GLU A 145 19.76 12.05 -8.85
CA GLU A 145 19.13 13.14 -9.60
C GLU A 145 17.66 13.27 -9.23
N VAL A 146 17.21 14.51 -9.00
CA VAL A 146 15.83 14.82 -8.62
C VAL A 146 15.19 15.76 -9.63
N GLN A 147 13.85 15.78 -9.66
CA GLN A 147 13.08 16.55 -10.65
C GLN A 147 13.45 16.17 -12.10
N THR A 148 13.77 14.88 -12.28
CA THR A 148 14.23 14.30 -13.53
C THR A 148 13.22 13.26 -13.98
N LEU A 149 12.48 13.55 -15.06
CA LEU A 149 11.49 12.62 -15.60
C LEU A 149 12.14 11.76 -16.69
N VAL A 150 12.26 10.46 -16.44
CA VAL A 150 12.71 9.50 -17.44
C VAL A 150 11.60 9.33 -18.48
N HIS A 151 11.94 9.53 -19.75
CA HIS A 151 11.01 9.46 -20.88
C HIS A 151 10.98 8.06 -21.50
N ARG A 152 12.14 7.41 -21.64
CA ARG A 152 12.27 6.05 -22.21
C ARG A 152 13.59 5.40 -21.84
N VAL A 153 13.61 4.07 -21.92
CA VAL A 153 14.82 3.24 -21.98
C VAL A 153 15.36 3.24 -23.40
N LEU A 154 16.68 3.31 -23.53
CA LEU A 154 17.39 3.25 -24.80
C LEU A 154 17.79 1.80 -25.10
N PHE A 155 17.59 1.36 -26.34
CA PHE A 155 17.87 -0.01 -26.79
C PHE A 155 18.80 -0.05 -28.00
N GLU A 156 19.68 -1.04 -28.02
CA GLU A 156 20.40 -1.53 -29.20
C GLU A 156 19.92 -2.96 -29.48
N GLY A 157 19.11 -3.14 -30.52
CA GLY A 157 18.33 -4.37 -30.70
C GLY A 157 17.41 -4.60 -29.50
N THR A 158 17.63 -5.69 -28.76
CA THR A 158 16.87 -6.02 -27.54
C THR A 158 17.64 -5.74 -26.24
N ARG A 159 18.84 -5.13 -26.32
CA ARG A 159 19.66 -4.82 -25.15
C ARG A 159 19.41 -3.40 -24.67
N ALA A 160 18.99 -3.24 -23.42
CA ALA A 160 18.91 -1.92 -22.80
C ALA A 160 20.32 -1.37 -22.52
N VAL A 161 20.59 -0.17 -23.04
CA VAL A 161 21.92 0.48 -22.97
C VAL A 161 21.91 1.78 -22.16
N GLY A 162 20.75 2.25 -21.71
CA GLY A 162 20.65 3.50 -20.95
C GLY A 162 19.23 4.02 -20.85
N VAL A 163 19.11 5.29 -20.46
CA VAL A 163 17.83 6.01 -20.37
C VAL A 163 17.96 7.41 -20.95
N GLU A 164 16.86 7.90 -21.50
CA GLU A 164 16.68 9.30 -21.88
C GLU A 164 15.72 9.96 -20.88
N TYR A 165 16.09 11.13 -20.37
CA TYR A 165 15.29 11.89 -19.42
C TYR A 165 15.27 13.36 -19.79
N VAL A 166 14.25 14.08 -19.30
CA VAL A 166 14.18 15.53 -19.41
C VAL A 166 14.37 16.17 -18.04
N LYS A 167 15.23 17.19 -18.01
CA LYS A 167 15.48 18.04 -16.85
C LYS A 167 15.58 19.49 -17.31
N ASN A 168 14.85 20.39 -16.67
CA ASN A 168 14.79 21.82 -17.04
C ASN A 168 14.48 22.06 -18.53
N GLY A 169 13.62 21.22 -19.12
CA GLY A 169 13.24 21.32 -20.53
C GLY A 169 14.28 20.78 -21.54
N GLN A 170 15.44 20.32 -21.07
CA GLN A 170 16.49 19.76 -21.91
C GLN A 170 16.49 18.23 -21.84
N SER A 171 16.70 17.59 -22.99
CA SER A 171 16.82 16.13 -23.08
C SER A 171 18.27 15.71 -22.81
N HIS A 172 18.43 14.71 -21.95
CA HIS A 172 19.72 14.14 -21.58
C HIS A 172 19.67 12.62 -21.76
N ARG A 173 20.83 12.04 -22.06
CA ARG A 173 21.01 10.59 -22.15
C ARG A 173 22.09 10.15 -21.17
N VAL A 174 21.83 9.07 -20.47
CA VAL A 174 22.79 8.38 -19.61
C VAL A 174 22.84 6.92 -20.03
N TYR A 175 24.04 6.39 -20.16
CA TYR A 175 24.30 5.02 -20.59
C TYR A 175 24.65 4.14 -19.39
N ALA A 176 24.22 2.88 -19.44
CA ALA A 176 24.45 1.89 -18.41
C ALA A 176 25.41 0.81 -18.94
N GLY A 177 26.59 0.70 -18.33
CA GLY A 177 27.57 -0.33 -18.70
C GLY A 177 27.15 -1.74 -18.26
N ALA A 178 26.37 -1.84 -17.18
CA ALA A 178 25.93 -3.12 -16.60
C ALA A 178 24.44 -3.38 -16.83
N GLU A 179 23.55 -2.57 -16.27
CA GLU A 179 22.11 -2.85 -16.25
C GLU A 179 21.27 -1.58 -16.03
N VAL A 180 20.04 -1.58 -16.55
CA VAL A 180 19.00 -0.59 -16.23
C VAL A 180 17.96 -1.23 -15.31
N ILE A 181 17.59 -0.55 -14.22
CA ILE A 181 16.61 -1.05 -13.24
C ILE A 181 15.46 -0.03 -13.13
N LEU A 182 14.24 -0.48 -13.38
CA LEU A 182 13.04 0.34 -13.24
C LEU A 182 12.41 0.14 -11.85
N SER A 183 12.20 1.23 -11.13
CA SER A 183 11.54 1.25 -9.81
C SER A 183 10.48 2.35 -9.73
N GLY A 184 9.73 2.53 -10.81
CA GLY A 184 8.69 3.55 -10.95
C GLY A 184 7.35 3.22 -10.26
N GLY A 185 7.22 2.01 -9.71
CA GLY A 185 6.00 1.46 -9.13
C GLY A 185 5.02 0.93 -10.18
N ALA A 186 3.89 0.38 -9.71
CA ALA A 186 2.84 -0.25 -10.51
C ALA A 186 2.10 0.64 -11.53
N ILE A 187 2.55 1.88 -11.71
CA ILE A 187 1.95 2.80 -12.67
C ILE A 187 3.02 3.35 -13.61
N ASN A 188 4.18 3.80 -13.11
CA ASN A 188 5.22 4.37 -13.98
C ASN A 188 6.08 3.30 -14.66
N SER A 189 6.39 2.19 -13.99
CA SER A 189 7.21 1.13 -14.59
C SER A 189 6.56 0.53 -15.84
N PRO A 190 5.27 0.10 -15.83
CA PRO A 190 4.63 -0.35 -17.07
C PRO A 190 4.49 0.77 -18.10
N GLN A 191 4.20 2.01 -17.69
CA GLN A 191 4.14 3.16 -18.60
C GLN A 191 5.48 3.37 -19.33
N LEU A 192 6.59 3.36 -18.59
CA LEU A 192 7.92 3.56 -19.14
C LEU A 192 8.33 2.41 -20.05
N LEU A 193 8.03 1.15 -19.69
CA LEU A 193 8.26 0.00 -20.57
C LEU A 193 7.53 0.18 -21.91
N MET A 194 6.24 0.53 -21.88
CA MET A 194 5.45 0.74 -23.09
C MET A 194 5.99 1.89 -23.94
N LEU A 195 6.33 3.04 -23.32
CA LEU A 195 6.95 4.18 -24.02
C LEU A 195 8.30 3.84 -24.65
N SER A 196 8.98 2.80 -24.14
CA SER A 196 10.27 2.31 -24.63
C SER A 196 10.13 1.17 -25.64
N GLY A 197 8.90 0.84 -26.08
CA GLY A 197 8.66 -0.21 -27.07
C GLY A 197 8.50 -1.62 -26.50
N VAL A 198 8.37 -1.78 -25.18
CA VAL A 198 8.16 -3.08 -24.52
C VAL A 198 6.73 -3.15 -23.98
N GLY A 199 5.88 -3.95 -24.63
CA GLY A 199 4.46 -4.06 -24.27
C GLY A 199 3.62 -4.77 -25.33
N ASN A 200 2.29 -4.64 -25.26
CA ASN A 200 1.43 -5.19 -26.31
C ASN A 200 1.69 -4.50 -27.65
N ALA A 201 2.24 -5.24 -28.61
CA ALA A 201 2.69 -4.72 -29.90
C ALA A 201 1.60 -3.96 -30.68
N ASP A 202 0.34 -4.39 -30.62
CA ASP A 202 -0.74 -3.73 -31.38
C ASP A 202 -1.13 -2.40 -30.74
N ASP A 203 -1.15 -2.34 -29.40
CA ASP A 203 -1.39 -1.08 -28.69
C ASP A 203 -0.24 -0.08 -28.91
N LEU A 204 1.00 -0.55 -28.97
CA LEU A 204 2.17 0.29 -29.27
C LEU A 204 2.15 0.84 -30.70
N ARG A 205 1.86 0.00 -31.69
CA ARG A 205 1.78 0.40 -33.11
C ARG A 205 0.71 1.46 -33.34
N LYS A 206 -0.46 1.35 -32.68
CA LYS A 206 -1.54 2.35 -32.76
C LYS A 206 -1.09 3.75 -32.28
N LEU A 207 -0.10 3.82 -31.39
CA LEU A 207 0.46 5.06 -30.88
C LEU A 207 1.74 5.50 -31.61
N GLY A 208 2.13 4.80 -32.68
CA GLY A 208 3.35 5.09 -33.43
C GLY A 208 4.65 4.76 -32.68
N ILE A 209 4.59 3.92 -31.65
CA ILE A 209 5.76 3.52 -30.86
C ILE A 209 6.41 2.28 -31.51
N PRO A 210 7.70 2.33 -31.89
CA PRO A 210 8.41 1.16 -32.39
C PRO A 210 8.43 0.02 -31.37
N VAL A 211 8.11 -1.20 -31.81
CA VAL A 211 8.07 -2.37 -30.94
C VAL A 211 9.49 -2.96 -30.82
N VAL A 212 10.02 -2.93 -29.60
CA VAL A 212 11.27 -3.63 -29.22
C VAL A 212 10.95 -5.07 -28.82
N CYS A 213 9.90 -5.27 -28.01
CA CYS A 213 9.50 -6.58 -27.53
C CYS A 213 7.98 -6.64 -27.34
N HIS A 214 7.34 -7.65 -27.93
CA HIS A 214 5.93 -7.95 -27.67
C HIS A 214 5.81 -8.64 -26.31
N LEU A 215 5.31 -7.90 -25.32
CA LEU A 215 5.13 -8.37 -23.94
C LEU A 215 3.74 -7.94 -23.44
N PRO A 216 2.67 -8.68 -23.79
CA PRO A 216 1.29 -8.21 -23.63
C PRO A 216 0.84 -8.12 -22.16
N GLY A 217 1.59 -8.72 -21.23
CA GLY A 217 1.37 -8.58 -19.80
C GLY A 217 1.68 -7.19 -19.22
N VAL A 218 2.48 -6.35 -19.92
CA VAL A 218 2.84 -5.01 -19.41
C VAL A 218 1.59 -4.14 -19.28
N GLY A 219 1.34 -3.66 -18.06
CA GLY A 219 0.17 -2.85 -17.72
C GLY A 219 -1.10 -3.66 -17.44
N GLN A 220 -1.09 -4.99 -17.59
CA GLN A 220 -2.22 -5.85 -17.25
C GLN A 220 -2.17 -6.29 -15.78
N ASN A 221 -3.22 -6.96 -15.29
CA ASN A 221 -3.25 -7.49 -13.92
C ASN A 221 -3.06 -6.40 -12.84
N LEU A 222 -3.58 -5.19 -13.07
CA LEU A 222 -3.57 -4.14 -12.04
C LEU A 222 -4.44 -4.60 -10.87
N GLN A 223 -3.82 -4.77 -9.72
CA GLN A 223 -4.49 -5.10 -8.46
C GLN A 223 -4.26 -3.97 -7.47
N ASP A 224 -5.16 -3.81 -6.52
CA ASP A 224 -5.10 -2.79 -5.48
C ASP A 224 -5.87 -3.29 -4.26
N HIS A 225 -5.61 -2.68 -3.11
CA HIS A 225 -6.51 -2.79 -1.98
C HIS A 225 -7.52 -1.65 -2.04
N LEU A 226 -8.79 -2.01 -1.88
CA LEU A 226 -9.88 -1.05 -1.78
C LEU A 226 -10.28 -0.96 -0.31
N GLU A 227 -10.69 0.23 0.16
CA GLU A 227 -11.18 0.45 1.51
C GLU A 227 -12.44 1.31 1.52
N VAL A 228 -13.28 1.12 2.54
CA VAL A 228 -14.45 1.96 2.83
C VAL A 228 -14.39 2.43 4.28
N TYR A 229 -14.94 3.61 4.55
CA TYR A 229 -14.92 4.22 5.88
C TYR A 229 -16.25 4.04 6.58
N ILE A 230 -16.23 3.30 7.69
CA ILE A 230 -17.38 3.13 8.56
C ILE A 230 -17.19 4.03 9.77
N GLN A 231 -18.07 5.02 9.90
CA GLN A 231 -17.89 6.16 10.80
C GLN A 231 -18.99 6.20 11.85
N GLN A 232 -18.57 6.40 13.11
CA GLN A 232 -19.46 6.62 14.24
C GLN A 232 -19.19 8.00 14.85
N ALA A 233 -20.24 8.76 15.19
CA ALA A 233 -20.07 9.91 16.06
C ALA A 233 -19.54 9.46 17.42
N CYS A 234 -18.69 10.29 18.03
CA CYS A 234 -18.22 10.08 19.39
C CYS A 234 -18.99 11.02 20.33
N THR A 235 -19.54 10.48 21.42
CA THR A 235 -20.27 11.26 22.44
C THR A 235 -19.34 12.05 23.35
N ARG A 236 -18.04 11.77 23.32
CA ARG A 236 -17.03 12.40 24.19
C ARG A 236 -16.04 13.24 23.37
N PRO A 237 -15.55 14.38 23.90
CA PRO A 237 -14.63 15.27 23.21
C PRO A 237 -13.17 14.81 23.32
N ILE A 238 -12.91 13.56 22.92
CA ILE A 238 -11.61 12.88 23.08
C ILE A 238 -10.96 12.53 21.74
N THR A 239 -11.56 12.94 20.61
CA THR A 239 -11.06 12.59 19.28
C THR A 239 -10.12 13.65 18.72
N LEU A 240 -9.49 13.36 17.58
CA LEU A 240 -8.64 14.30 16.85
C LEU A 240 -9.41 15.48 16.25
N HIS A 241 -10.74 15.51 16.31
CA HIS A 241 -11.54 16.69 15.93
C HIS A 241 -11.02 17.95 16.63
N SER A 242 -10.79 17.82 17.93
CA SER A 242 -10.31 18.93 18.75
C SER A 242 -8.89 19.37 18.36
N ALA A 243 -8.01 18.45 17.92
CA ALA A 243 -6.67 18.74 17.42
C ALA A 243 -6.68 19.57 16.14
N GLN A 244 -7.81 19.62 15.41
CA GLN A 244 -7.94 20.45 14.22
C GLN A 244 -8.14 21.95 14.50
N LYS A 245 -8.42 22.33 15.75
CA LYS A 245 -8.58 23.73 16.15
C LYS A 245 -7.27 24.52 15.95
N PRO A 246 -7.29 25.75 15.40
CA PRO A 246 -6.07 26.47 15.01
C PRO A 246 -5.00 26.57 16.11
N LEU A 247 -5.39 26.94 17.34
CA LEU A 247 -4.45 27.05 18.46
C LEU A 247 -3.84 25.70 18.85
N ARG A 248 -4.63 24.60 18.80
CA ARG A 248 -4.11 23.26 19.08
C ARG A 248 -3.16 22.80 17.98
N LYS A 249 -3.46 23.07 16.70
CA LYS A 249 -2.54 22.78 15.58
C LYS A 249 -1.20 23.48 15.75
N VAL A 250 -1.20 24.77 16.14
CA VAL A 250 0.04 25.50 16.41
C VAL A 250 0.81 24.84 17.55
N ARG A 251 0.14 24.53 18.67
CA ARG A 251 0.76 23.84 19.81
C ARG A 251 1.36 22.48 19.42
N ILE A 252 0.63 21.67 18.66
CA ILE A 252 1.10 20.36 18.17
C ILE A 252 2.33 20.53 17.28
N GLY A 253 2.29 21.49 16.35
CA GLY A 253 3.43 21.78 15.47
C GLY A 253 4.66 22.24 16.25
N LEU A 254 4.47 23.12 17.23
CA LEU A 254 5.53 23.59 18.12
C LEU A 254 6.14 22.46 18.97
N GLU A 255 5.29 21.63 19.59
CA GLU A 255 5.77 20.46 20.35
C GLU A 255 6.59 19.52 19.47
N TRP A 256 6.09 19.21 18.26
CA TRP A 256 6.79 18.33 17.33
C TRP A 256 8.12 18.93 16.85
N LEU A 257 8.17 20.24 16.58
CA LEU A 257 9.41 20.91 16.15
C LEU A 257 10.48 20.93 17.24
N TRP A 258 10.09 21.04 18.52
CA TRP A 258 11.04 21.09 19.62
C TRP A 258 11.43 19.73 20.18
N LYS A 259 10.49 18.77 20.23
CA LYS A 259 10.68 17.50 20.94
C LYS A 259 10.52 16.27 20.05
N PHE A 260 9.91 16.41 18.86
CA PHE A 260 9.44 15.30 18.05
C PHE A 260 8.53 14.35 18.85
N THR A 261 7.64 14.91 19.67
CA THR A 261 6.65 14.16 20.46
C THR A 261 5.22 14.62 20.17
N GLY A 262 4.25 13.98 20.82
CA GLY A 262 2.84 14.38 20.79
C GLY A 262 2.11 13.93 19.53
N ASP A 263 0.93 14.52 19.30
CA ASP A 263 0.03 14.14 18.20
C ASP A 263 0.68 14.30 16.81
N GLY A 264 1.70 15.16 16.67
CA GLY A 264 2.45 15.33 15.41
C GLY A 264 3.42 14.18 15.11
N ALA A 265 3.72 13.33 16.09
CA ALA A 265 4.73 12.28 16.02
C ALA A 265 4.15 10.87 15.74
N THR A 266 2.84 10.75 15.51
CA THR A 266 2.16 9.47 15.25
C THR A 266 1.30 9.51 13.97
N ALA A 267 0.91 8.34 13.48
CA ALA A 267 -0.01 8.16 12.35
C ALA A 267 -1.49 8.15 12.77
N HIS A 268 -1.78 7.97 14.07
CA HIS A 268 -3.12 7.80 14.62
C HIS A 268 -3.88 6.53 14.17
N LEU A 269 -3.15 5.55 13.61
CA LEU A 269 -3.66 4.24 13.18
C LEU A 269 -3.02 3.13 14.02
N GLU A 270 -3.03 3.31 15.34
CA GLU A 270 -2.32 2.48 16.30
C GLU A 270 -2.91 1.08 16.48
N THR A 271 -4.19 0.87 16.18
CA THR A 271 -4.86 -0.42 16.35
C THR A 271 -5.64 -0.82 15.12
N GLY A 272 -5.66 -2.12 14.85
CA GLY A 272 -6.28 -2.68 13.65
C GLY A 272 -6.60 -4.15 13.82
N GLY A 273 -6.98 -4.77 12.71
CA GLY A 273 -7.45 -6.15 12.70
C GLY A 273 -7.27 -6.82 11.35
N PHE A 274 -7.04 -8.12 11.37
CA PHE A 274 -7.23 -8.97 10.21
C PHE A 274 -8.17 -10.11 10.59
N ILE A 275 -9.27 -10.26 9.86
CA ILE A 275 -10.20 -11.39 10.06
C ILE A 275 -10.59 -11.98 8.72
N ARG A 276 -11.12 -13.19 8.76
CA ARG A 276 -11.77 -13.83 7.61
C ARG A 276 -13.12 -13.17 7.36
N SER A 277 -13.57 -13.02 6.13
CA SER A 277 -14.88 -12.43 5.81
C SER A 277 -16.05 -13.36 6.13
N ARG A 278 -15.80 -14.67 6.12
CA ARG A 278 -16.81 -15.73 6.30
C ARG A 278 -16.14 -17.09 6.63
N PRO A 279 -16.93 -18.10 7.06
CA PRO A 279 -16.47 -19.48 7.10
C PRO A 279 -15.90 -19.98 5.76
N GLY A 280 -14.91 -20.87 5.83
CA GLY A 280 -14.26 -21.49 4.67
C GLY A 280 -13.08 -20.71 4.08
N VAL A 281 -12.89 -19.44 4.44
CA VAL A 281 -11.74 -18.65 3.96
C VAL A 281 -10.46 -19.11 4.67
N PRO A 282 -9.38 -19.49 3.95
CA PRO A 282 -8.22 -20.14 4.55
C PRO A 282 -7.21 -19.18 5.21
N HIS A 283 -7.41 -17.87 5.12
CA HIS A 283 -6.57 -16.82 5.68
C HIS A 283 -7.40 -15.54 5.86
N PRO A 284 -7.02 -14.62 6.76
CA PRO A 284 -7.77 -13.38 6.90
C PRO A 284 -7.66 -12.54 5.61
N ASP A 285 -8.81 -12.12 5.11
CA ASP A 285 -9.01 -11.42 3.84
C ASP A 285 -9.64 -10.04 4.04
N ILE A 286 -10.02 -9.67 5.27
CA ILE A 286 -10.44 -8.30 5.64
C ILE A 286 -9.37 -7.67 6.54
N GLN A 287 -9.03 -6.41 6.27
CA GLN A 287 -8.17 -5.58 7.13
C GLN A 287 -8.95 -4.41 7.72
N PHE A 288 -8.66 -4.07 8.97
CA PHE A 288 -9.21 -2.94 9.70
C PHE A 288 -8.08 -2.00 10.15
N HIS A 289 -8.28 -0.70 9.94
CA HIS A 289 -7.48 0.34 10.56
C HIS A 289 -8.38 1.27 11.37
N PHE A 290 -8.22 1.28 12.70
CA PHE A 290 -9.01 2.14 13.57
C PHE A 290 -8.38 3.53 13.67
N LEU A 291 -9.23 4.57 13.61
CA LEU A 291 -8.82 5.97 13.69
C LEU A 291 -9.79 6.75 14.60
N PRO A 292 -9.31 7.39 15.69
CA PRO A 292 -10.12 8.26 16.53
C PRO A 292 -10.31 9.66 15.89
N SER A 293 -10.80 9.69 14.65
CA SER A 293 -11.15 10.91 13.91
C SER A 293 -12.22 10.64 12.86
N GLN A 294 -12.93 11.67 12.43
CA GLN A 294 -13.63 11.68 11.15
C GLN A 294 -12.63 11.90 10.00
N VAL A 295 -12.78 11.19 8.88
CA VAL A 295 -12.05 11.46 7.63
C VAL A 295 -13.07 11.75 6.53
N ILE A 296 -12.93 12.90 5.89
CA ILE A 296 -13.78 13.33 4.79
C ILE A 296 -12.89 13.72 3.61
N ASP A 297 -13.15 13.15 2.42
CA ASP A 297 -12.32 13.31 1.21
C ASP A 297 -10.82 13.15 1.51
N HIS A 298 -10.40 11.98 1.99
CA HIS A 298 -8.98 11.70 2.31
C HIS A 298 -8.34 12.70 3.29
N GLY A 299 -9.15 13.27 4.19
CA GLY A 299 -8.72 14.27 5.17
C GLY A 299 -8.52 15.68 4.61
N ARG A 300 -8.98 15.94 3.38
CA ARG A 300 -8.93 17.28 2.75
C ARG A 300 -9.99 18.21 3.30
N VAL A 301 -11.10 17.65 3.76
CA VAL A 301 -12.17 18.40 4.41
C VAL A 301 -12.00 18.26 5.93
N PRO A 302 -12.05 19.38 6.69
CA PRO A 302 -11.99 19.32 8.15
C PRO A 302 -13.08 18.42 8.73
N THR A 303 -12.78 17.80 9.87
CA THR A 303 -13.78 17.06 10.66
C THR A 303 -14.94 17.96 11.03
N GLN A 304 -16.16 17.44 10.97
CA GLN A 304 -17.37 18.20 11.30
C GLN A 304 -17.77 18.06 12.77
N GLN A 305 -17.39 16.96 13.41
CA GLN A 305 -17.72 16.66 14.81
C GLN A 305 -16.75 15.63 15.39
N GLU A 306 -16.87 15.36 16.69
CA GLU A 306 -16.20 14.24 17.35
C GLU A 306 -16.68 12.92 16.74
N ALA A 307 -15.75 12.11 16.25
CA ALA A 307 -16.05 10.85 15.59
C ALA A 307 -14.85 9.90 15.62
N TYR A 308 -15.13 8.61 15.50
CA TYR A 308 -14.15 7.57 15.23
C TYR A 308 -14.61 6.71 14.07
N GLN A 309 -13.68 5.97 13.48
CA GLN A 309 -14.00 5.13 12.34
C GLN A 309 -13.02 3.96 12.23
N VAL A 310 -13.38 3.03 11.36
CA VAL A 310 -12.42 2.10 10.77
C VAL A 310 -12.35 2.32 9.27
N HIS A 311 -11.14 2.28 8.74
CA HIS A 311 -10.93 1.99 7.33
C HIS A 311 -10.91 0.48 7.20
N VAL A 312 -11.86 -0.07 6.45
CA VAL A 312 -12.03 -1.51 6.32
C VAL A 312 -12.07 -1.89 4.85
N GLY A 313 -11.41 -2.98 4.49
CA GLY A 313 -11.30 -3.38 3.09
C GLY A 313 -10.78 -4.79 2.91
N THR A 314 -10.95 -5.31 1.69
CA THR A 314 -10.51 -6.65 1.33
C THR A 314 -9.05 -6.65 0.87
N MET A 315 -8.31 -7.68 1.29
CA MET A 315 -6.87 -7.84 1.03
C MET A 315 -6.57 -8.77 -0.14
N ARG A 316 -7.59 -9.47 -0.65
CA ARG A 316 -7.48 -10.45 -1.74
C ARG A 316 -8.61 -10.28 -2.73
N GLY A 317 -8.87 -9.03 -3.11
CA GLY A 317 -9.82 -8.70 -4.16
C GLY A 317 -9.52 -9.49 -5.44
N THR A 318 -10.58 -9.96 -6.08
CA THR A 318 -10.53 -10.81 -7.28
C THR A 318 -10.72 -10.00 -8.56
N SER A 319 -11.24 -8.78 -8.45
CA SER A 319 -11.28 -7.84 -9.57
C SER A 319 -9.86 -7.45 -10.01
N VAL A 320 -9.60 -7.53 -11.31
CA VAL A 320 -8.33 -7.13 -11.91
C VAL A 320 -8.54 -6.07 -12.98
N GLY A 321 -7.70 -5.05 -12.93
CA GLY A 321 -7.69 -3.93 -13.86
C GLY A 321 -6.56 -4.00 -14.87
N TRP A 322 -6.39 -2.90 -15.57
CA TRP A 322 -5.30 -2.66 -16.50
C TRP A 322 -4.93 -1.17 -16.58
N LEU A 323 -3.78 -0.92 -17.18
CA LEU A 323 -3.24 0.39 -17.50
C LEU A 323 -2.71 0.38 -18.94
N LYS A 324 -3.07 1.40 -19.72
CA LYS A 324 -2.58 1.60 -21.09
C LYS A 324 -2.03 3.01 -21.28
N LEU A 325 -1.16 3.17 -22.26
CA LEU A 325 -0.75 4.50 -22.70
C LEU A 325 -1.95 5.25 -23.30
N ARG A 326 -2.03 6.54 -22.99
CA ARG A 326 -2.95 7.47 -23.64
C ARG A 326 -2.39 7.96 -24.98
N SER A 327 -1.09 8.22 -25.01
CA SER A 327 -0.34 8.76 -26.13
C SER A 327 1.13 8.32 -26.02
N ALA A 328 1.95 8.67 -27.00
CA ALA A 328 3.41 8.52 -26.94
C ALA A 328 4.11 9.63 -26.12
N ASN A 329 3.37 10.63 -25.60
CA ASN A 329 3.96 11.66 -24.76
C ASN A 329 4.20 11.13 -23.33
N PRO A 330 5.45 11.08 -22.84
CA PRO A 330 5.77 10.56 -21.51
C PRO A 330 5.16 11.38 -20.37
N GLN A 331 4.76 12.63 -20.62
CA GLN A 331 4.12 13.49 -19.61
C GLN A 331 2.62 13.24 -19.47
N ASP A 332 1.99 12.58 -20.45
CA ASP A 332 0.57 12.29 -20.39
C ASP A 332 0.30 11.19 -19.36
N HIS A 333 -0.73 11.39 -18.54
CA HIS A 333 -1.15 10.35 -17.62
C HIS A 333 -1.75 9.16 -18.37
N PRO A 334 -1.36 7.92 -18.00
CA PRO A 334 -1.89 6.72 -18.64
C PRO A 334 -3.40 6.59 -18.36
N VAL A 335 -4.06 5.80 -19.19
CA VAL A 335 -5.44 5.37 -18.94
C VAL A 335 -5.38 4.24 -17.92
N ILE A 336 -6.04 4.42 -16.77
CA ILE A 336 -6.07 3.44 -15.68
C ILE A 336 -7.50 2.98 -15.51
N GLN A 337 -7.72 1.68 -15.62
CA GLN A 337 -9.02 1.05 -15.48
C GLN A 337 -8.91 -0.06 -14.41
N PRO A 338 -9.17 0.24 -13.14
CA PRO A 338 -8.93 -0.69 -12.04
C PRO A 338 -9.99 -1.81 -11.92
N ASN A 339 -11.18 -1.63 -12.52
CA ASN A 339 -12.28 -2.59 -12.46
C ASN A 339 -12.72 -2.98 -11.04
N TYR A 340 -12.65 -2.06 -10.08
CA TYR A 340 -13.07 -2.36 -8.70
C TYR A 340 -14.51 -2.88 -8.64
N LEU A 341 -14.74 -3.89 -7.79
CA LEU A 341 -16.07 -4.46 -7.49
C LEU A 341 -16.80 -5.01 -8.73
N THR A 342 -16.04 -5.59 -9.67
CA THR A 342 -16.61 -6.24 -10.87
C THR A 342 -16.99 -7.69 -10.66
N THR A 343 -16.56 -8.32 -9.57
CA THR A 343 -16.87 -9.71 -9.24
C THR A 343 -17.86 -9.80 -8.08
N GLU A 344 -18.67 -10.86 -8.06
CA GLU A 344 -19.61 -11.12 -6.95
C GLU A 344 -18.89 -11.38 -5.64
N THR A 345 -17.72 -12.02 -5.68
CA THR A 345 -16.89 -12.26 -4.50
C THR A 345 -16.50 -10.96 -3.82
N ASP A 346 -16.00 -9.97 -4.59
CA ASP A 346 -15.57 -8.69 -4.01
C ASP A 346 -16.75 -7.92 -3.42
N ILE A 347 -17.91 -7.95 -4.08
CA ILE A 347 -19.14 -7.31 -3.59
C ILE A 347 -19.57 -7.94 -2.25
N ASN A 348 -19.63 -9.27 -2.20
CA ASN A 348 -20.02 -10.00 -0.99
C ASN A 348 -19.05 -9.76 0.17
N ASP A 349 -17.74 -9.78 -0.08
CA ASP A 349 -16.72 -9.59 0.95
C ASP A 349 -16.75 -8.15 1.51
N PHE A 350 -17.00 -7.15 0.67
CA PHE A 350 -17.21 -5.77 1.13
C PHE A 350 -18.48 -5.59 1.95
N ARG A 351 -19.54 -6.33 1.61
CA ARG A 351 -20.76 -6.35 2.43
C ARG A 351 -20.47 -6.86 3.84
N GLN A 352 -19.65 -7.91 3.95
CA GLN A 352 -19.20 -8.42 5.25
C GLN A 352 -18.34 -7.38 5.99
N CYS A 353 -17.47 -6.63 5.31
CA CYS A 353 -16.72 -5.54 5.93
C CYS A 353 -17.63 -4.56 6.68
N VAL A 354 -18.76 -4.16 6.08
CA VAL A 354 -19.74 -3.25 6.72
C VAL A 354 -20.44 -3.92 7.91
N LYS A 355 -20.97 -5.14 7.71
CA LYS A 355 -21.75 -5.87 8.73
C LYS A 355 -20.91 -6.19 9.97
N LEU A 356 -19.71 -6.73 9.77
CA LEU A 356 -18.79 -7.09 10.86
C LEU A 356 -18.27 -5.86 11.60
N THR A 357 -18.04 -4.75 10.90
CA THR A 357 -17.68 -3.49 11.56
C THR A 357 -18.80 -3.01 12.48
N ARG A 358 -20.06 -3.02 12.00
CA ARG A 358 -21.22 -2.64 12.80
C ARG A 358 -21.37 -3.52 14.03
N GLU A 359 -21.15 -4.82 13.89
CA GLU A 359 -21.15 -5.76 15.01
C GLU A 359 -20.10 -5.41 16.07
N ILE A 360 -18.87 -5.09 15.66
CA ILE A 360 -17.80 -4.65 16.58
C ILE A 360 -18.18 -3.32 17.25
N PHE A 361 -18.66 -2.34 16.48
CA PHE A 361 -19.05 -1.05 17.03
C PHE A 361 -20.25 -1.14 17.99
N ALA A 362 -21.09 -2.16 17.84
CA ALA A 362 -22.24 -2.43 18.71
C ALA A 362 -21.86 -2.99 20.10
N GLN A 363 -20.62 -3.43 20.31
CA GLN A 363 -20.19 -4.05 21.57
C GLN A 363 -20.15 -3.09 22.77
N LYS A 364 -20.16 -3.65 23.98
CA LYS A 364 -20.30 -2.91 25.24
C LYS A 364 -19.13 -1.96 25.50
N ALA A 365 -17.90 -2.34 25.14
CA ALA A 365 -16.71 -1.52 25.34
C ALA A 365 -16.80 -0.15 24.65
N LEU A 366 -17.49 -0.06 23.51
CA LEU A 366 -17.69 1.18 22.77
C LEU A 366 -18.95 1.96 23.18
N ALA A 367 -19.86 1.36 23.94
CA ALA A 367 -21.13 1.99 24.34
C ALA A 367 -20.95 3.38 25.02
N PRO A 368 -19.94 3.62 25.90
CA PRO A 368 -19.74 4.93 26.52
C PRO A 368 -19.30 6.04 25.57
N PHE A 369 -18.88 5.68 24.35
CA PHE A 369 -18.37 6.60 23.32
C PHE A 369 -19.28 6.66 22.08
N ARG A 370 -20.13 5.66 21.87
CA ARG A 370 -20.92 5.46 20.65
C ARG A 370 -22.05 6.47 20.53
N GLY A 371 -21.93 7.39 19.57
CA GLY A 371 -23.01 8.26 19.11
C GLY A 371 -23.82 7.64 17.96
N LYS A 372 -24.39 8.46 17.08
CA LYS A 372 -25.07 8.00 15.85
C LYS A 372 -24.08 7.45 14.80
N GLU A 373 -24.52 6.50 13.98
CA GLU A 373 -23.77 6.07 12.80
C GLU A 373 -23.78 7.21 11.75
N LEU A 374 -22.62 7.52 11.19
CA LEU A 374 -22.46 8.62 10.22
C LEU A 374 -22.32 8.11 8.79
N GLN A 375 -21.54 7.03 8.61
CA GLN A 375 -21.39 6.35 7.33
C GLN A 375 -21.28 4.85 7.61
N PRO A 376 -22.05 3.99 6.92
CA PRO A 376 -23.06 4.31 5.88
C PRO A 376 -24.31 5.06 6.36
N GLY A 377 -24.61 4.98 7.66
CA GLY A 377 -25.81 5.57 8.25
C GLY A 377 -26.87 4.51 8.56
N SER A 378 -27.69 4.76 9.59
CA SER A 378 -28.60 3.76 10.16
C SER A 378 -29.74 3.35 9.23
N ASN A 379 -29.98 4.08 8.14
CA ASN A 379 -30.98 3.77 7.13
C ASN A 379 -30.48 2.79 6.05
N VAL A 380 -29.18 2.51 5.99
CA VAL A 380 -28.59 1.55 5.03
C VAL A 380 -28.57 0.17 5.71
N GLN A 381 -29.51 -0.71 5.39
CA GLN A 381 -29.69 -1.99 6.08
C GLN A 381 -29.66 -3.19 5.14
N SER A 382 -30.32 -3.11 3.98
CA SER A 382 -30.36 -4.22 3.03
C SER A 382 -29.01 -4.46 2.36
N ASP A 383 -28.83 -5.67 1.82
CA ASP A 383 -27.62 -6.03 1.09
C ASP A 383 -27.40 -5.09 -0.11
N GLU A 384 -28.46 -4.75 -0.83
CA GLU A 384 -28.45 -3.84 -1.97
C GLU A 384 -28.09 -2.41 -1.58
N GLU A 385 -28.60 -1.93 -0.43
CA GLU A 385 -28.28 -0.60 0.09
C GLU A 385 -26.80 -0.51 0.51
N ILE A 386 -26.29 -1.56 1.17
CA ILE A 386 -24.88 -1.66 1.55
C ILE A 386 -23.99 -1.69 0.29
N ASP A 387 -24.35 -2.50 -0.71
CA ASP A 387 -23.59 -2.59 -1.96
C ASP A 387 -23.58 -1.26 -2.71
N ALA A 388 -24.69 -0.53 -2.73
CA ALA A 388 -24.79 0.81 -3.30
C ALA A 388 -23.90 1.82 -2.55
N PHE A 389 -23.88 1.77 -1.21
CA PHE A 389 -22.98 2.58 -0.40
C PHE A 389 -21.51 2.27 -0.71
N VAL A 390 -21.12 1.00 -0.71
CA VAL A 390 -19.75 0.57 -1.01
C VAL A 390 -19.35 1.06 -2.40
N ARG A 391 -20.18 0.86 -3.43
CA ARG A 391 -19.90 1.34 -4.79
C ARG A 391 -19.70 2.84 -4.86
N ALA A 392 -20.43 3.61 -4.04
CA ALA A 392 -20.35 5.06 -4.02
C ALA A 392 -19.18 5.62 -3.20
N LYS A 393 -18.63 4.84 -2.25
CA LYS A 393 -17.71 5.34 -1.21
C LYS A 393 -16.37 4.61 -1.12
N ALA A 394 -16.28 3.40 -1.63
CA ALA A 394 -15.03 2.66 -1.62
C ALA A 394 -13.98 3.36 -2.50
N ASP A 395 -12.75 3.44 -2.00
CA ASP A 395 -11.64 4.08 -2.69
C ASP A 395 -10.36 3.28 -2.50
N SER A 396 -9.36 3.56 -3.35
CA SER A 396 -8.05 2.93 -3.28
C SER A 396 -7.39 3.22 -1.92
N ALA A 397 -6.84 2.18 -1.30
CA ALA A 397 -5.94 2.27 -0.16
C ALA A 397 -4.51 2.69 -0.58
N TYR A 398 -4.32 3.10 -1.84
CA TYR A 398 -3.05 3.47 -2.46
C TYR A 398 -2.05 2.31 -2.54
N HIS A 399 -2.55 1.11 -2.85
CA HIS A 399 -1.76 -0.11 -2.98
C HIS A 399 -1.77 -0.70 -4.41
N PRO A 400 -1.64 0.10 -5.49
CA PRO A 400 -1.58 -0.47 -6.84
C PRO A 400 -0.33 -1.35 -6.98
N SER A 401 -0.51 -2.54 -7.55
CA SER A 401 0.52 -3.55 -7.74
C SER A 401 0.30 -4.36 -9.03
N CYS A 402 1.20 -5.31 -9.28
CA CYS A 402 1.00 -6.43 -10.21
C CYS A 402 1.03 -6.15 -11.72
N THR A 403 1.19 -4.88 -12.13
CA THR A 403 1.19 -4.46 -13.54
C THR A 403 2.37 -4.91 -14.41
N CYS A 404 3.40 -5.48 -13.79
CA CYS A 404 4.55 -6.09 -14.44
C CYS A 404 4.80 -7.48 -13.84
N LYS A 405 3.72 -8.26 -13.69
CA LYS A 405 3.67 -9.57 -13.03
C LYS A 405 4.93 -10.42 -13.27
N MET A 406 5.54 -10.87 -12.17
CA MET A 406 6.55 -11.91 -12.17
C MET A 406 5.91 -13.27 -12.48
N GLY A 407 6.56 -14.06 -13.34
CA GLY A 407 6.10 -15.41 -13.67
C GLY A 407 7.20 -16.25 -14.30
N GLN A 408 6.88 -17.51 -14.60
CA GLN A 408 7.78 -18.35 -15.39
C GLN A 408 7.87 -17.80 -16.83
N PRO A 409 9.00 -17.96 -17.54
CA PRO A 409 9.12 -17.54 -18.93
C PRO A 409 8.07 -18.14 -19.88
N SER A 410 7.44 -19.26 -19.49
CA SER A 410 6.34 -19.91 -20.22
C SER A 410 4.96 -19.29 -19.95
N ASP A 411 4.80 -18.42 -18.95
CA ASP A 411 3.55 -17.69 -18.71
C ASP A 411 3.43 -16.56 -19.74
N PRO A 412 2.45 -16.59 -20.66
CA PRO A 412 2.32 -15.59 -21.72
C PRO A 412 2.01 -14.18 -21.20
N MET A 413 1.59 -14.05 -19.94
CA MET A 413 1.28 -12.77 -19.29
C MET A 413 2.36 -12.33 -18.30
N ALA A 414 3.43 -13.10 -18.12
CA ALA A 414 4.56 -12.67 -17.31
C ALA A 414 5.32 -11.54 -17.99
N VAL A 415 5.81 -10.59 -17.19
CA VAL A 415 6.62 -9.45 -17.65
C VAL A 415 8.06 -9.60 -17.18
N VAL A 416 8.25 -10.09 -15.95
CA VAL A 416 9.58 -10.40 -15.42
C VAL A 416 9.69 -11.85 -14.99
N ASP A 417 10.90 -12.39 -15.03
CA ASP A 417 11.21 -13.70 -14.50
C ASP A 417 11.44 -13.68 -12.97
N PRO A 418 11.65 -14.84 -12.30
CA PRO A 418 11.94 -14.89 -10.87
C PRO A 418 13.23 -14.19 -10.43
N GLN A 419 14.08 -13.80 -11.39
CA GLN A 419 15.26 -12.99 -11.15
C GLN A 419 14.97 -11.49 -11.33
N THR A 420 13.71 -11.08 -11.56
CA THR A 420 13.27 -9.69 -11.83
C THR A 420 13.70 -9.12 -13.20
N ARG A 421 14.23 -9.96 -14.10
CA ARG A 421 14.65 -9.56 -15.45
C ARG A 421 13.43 -9.48 -16.36
N VAL A 422 13.33 -8.42 -17.15
CA VAL A 422 12.25 -8.27 -18.14
C VAL A 422 12.41 -9.32 -19.23
N LEU A 423 11.33 -10.06 -19.49
CA LEU A 423 11.34 -11.14 -20.48
C LEU A 423 11.49 -10.57 -21.90
N GLY A 424 12.25 -11.28 -22.74
CA GLY A 424 12.45 -10.93 -24.15
C GLY A 424 13.43 -9.78 -24.43
N VAL A 425 14.01 -9.17 -23.40
CA VAL A 425 15.05 -8.13 -23.52
C VAL A 425 16.23 -8.42 -22.60
N GLN A 426 17.37 -7.79 -22.89
CA GLN A 426 18.60 -7.93 -22.10
C GLN A 426 18.84 -6.66 -21.28
N ASN A 427 19.58 -6.80 -20.16
CA ASN A 427 20.04 -5.68 -19.34
C ASN A 427 18.95 -4.79 -18.73
N LEU A 428 17.75 -5.33 -18.52
CA LEU A 428 16.63 -4.59 -17.95
C LEU A 428 15.93 -5.39 -16.85
N ARG A 429 15.71 -4.75 -15.69
CA ARG A 429 14.91 -5.28 -14.59
C ARG A 429 13.79 -4.33 -14.20
N VAL A 430 12.76 -4.88 -13.57
CA VAL A 430 11.77 -4.11 -12.81
C VAL A 430 11.82 -4.55 -11.36
N VAL A 431 12.00 -3.61 -10.45
CA VAL A 431 12.12 -3.85 -9.01
C VAL A 431 11.23 -2.84 -8.27
N ASP A 432 9.94 -3.19 -8.15
CA ASP A 432 8.94 -2.46 -7.37
C ASP A 432 7.65 -3.31 -7.21
N ALA A 433 6.59 -2.75 -6.64
CA ALA A 433 5.31 -3.44 -6.41
C ALA A 433 4.62 -3.97 -7.69
N SER A 434 4.99 -3.48 -8.88
CA SER A 434 4.44 -3.96 -10.15
C SER A 434 4.73 -5.43 -10.40
N ILE A 435 5.81 -5.98 -9.85
CA ILE A 435 6.23 -7.36 -10.14
C ILE A 435 5.52 -8.42 -9.29
N MET A 436 4.75 -7.99 -8.29
CA MET A 436 3.96 -8.93 -7.48
C MET A 436 3.04 -9.74 -8.41
N PRO A 437 3.02 -11.08 -8.38
CA PRO A 437 2.12 -11.84 -9.25
C PRO A 437 0.65 -11.70 -8.87
N SER A 438 0.39 -11.49 -7.59
CA SER A 438 -0.89 -11.15 -6.98
C SER A 438 -0.60 -10.26 -5.77
N VAL A 439 -1.52 -9.36 -5.46
CA VAL A 439 -1.40 -8.48 -4.29
C VAL A 439 -1.29 -9.33 -3.02
N VAL A 440 -0.42 -8.91 -2.11
CA VAL A 440 -0.19 -9.60 -0.84
C VAL A 440 -1.09 -9.03 0.25
N SER A 441 -1.45 -9.83 1.25
CA SER A 441 -2.36 -9.37 2.30
C SER A 441 -1.69 -8.34 3.23
N GLY A 442 -2.15 -7.09 3.17
CA GLY A 442 -1.69 -5.97 4.00
C GLY A 442 -1.04 -4.82 3.22
N ASN A 443 -0.49 -3.83 3.91
CA ASN A 443 0.07 -2.62 3.34
C ASN A 443 1.36 -2.91 2.56
N LEU A 444 1.46 -2.41 1.33
CA LEU A 444 2.50 -2.84 0.38
C LEU A 444 3.89 -2.21 0.58
N ASN A 445 4.09 -1.34 1.57
CA ASN A 445 5.39 -0.73 1.83
C ASN A 445 6.46 -1.78 2.19
N ALA A 446 6.22 -2.59 3.23
CA ALA A 446 7.18 -3.60 3.68
C ALA A 446 7.41 -4.68 2.60
N PRO A 447 6.39 -5.23 1.92
CA PRO A 447 6.58 -6.16 0.80
C PRO A 447 7.40 -5.58 -0.36
N THR A 448 7.24 -4.29 -0.68
CA THR A 448 8.01 -3.63 -1.75
C THR A 448 9.48 -3.47 -1.36
N ILE A 449 9.77 -3.12 -0.11
CA ILE A 449 11.15 -3.06 0.42
C ILE A 449 11.77 -4.46 0.42
N MET A 450 11.03 -5.49 0.84
CA MET A 450 11.48 -6.88 0.78
C MET A 450 11.81 -7.32 -0.66
N ILE A 451 10.99 -6.92 -1.65
CA ILE A 451 11.28 -7.16 -3.08
C ILE A 451 12.60 -6.50 -3.47
N ALA A 452 12.82 -5.24 -3.07
CA ALA A 452 14.04 -4.50 -3.38
C ALA A 452 15.28 -5.13 -2.76
N GLU A 453 15.23 -5.50 -1.47
CA GLU A 453 16.31 -6.24 -0.78
C GLU A 453 16.61 -7.57 -1.48
N LYS A 454 15.55 -8.29 -1.86
CA LYS A 454 15.72 -9.55 -2.58
C LYS A 454 16.41 -9.36 -3.94
N ALA A 455 15.99 -8.35 -4.69
CA ALA A 455 16.58 -8.03 -5.98
C ALA A 455 18.04 -7.55 -5.84
N ALA A 456 18.35 -6.74 -4.81
CA ALA A 456 19.71 -6.29 -4.54
C ALA A 456 20.68 -7.46 -4.37
N ASP A 457 20.29 -8.49 -3.61
CA ASP A 457 21.10 -9.70 -3.45
C ASP A 457 21.23 -10.50 -4.74
N ILE A 458 20.15 -10.64 -5.53
CA ILE A 458 20.20 -11.30 -6.84
C ILE A 458 21.23 -10.59 -7.74
N ILE A 459 21.23 -9.26 -7.76
CA ILE A 459 22.15 -8.44 -8.55
C ILE A 459 23.60 -8.61 -8.05
N ARG A 460 23.79 -8.75 -6.73
CA ARG A 460 25.10 -8.98 -6.10
C ARG A 460 25.57 -10.43 -6.17
N GLY A 461 24.77 -11.35 -6.72
CA GLY A 461 25.05 -12.79 -6.74
C GLY A 461 25.03 -13.43 -5.35
N GLN A 462 24.34 -12.83 -4.38
CA GLN A 462 24.21 -13.38 -3.03
C GLN A 462 23.09 -14.44 -2.97
N PRO A 463 23.27 -15.52 -2.19
CA PRO A 463 22.27 -16.57 -2.06
C PRO A 463 20.98 -16.04 -1.45
N ALA A 464 19.85 -16.67 -1.82
CA ALA A 464 18.57 -16.32 -1.23
C ALA A 464 18.53 -16.73 0.25
N LEU A 465 18.24 -15.75 1.11
CA LEU A 465 17.95 -15.99 2.52
C LEU A 465 16.55 -16.61 2.63
N GLN A 466 16.52 -17.91 2.84
CA GLN A 466 15.29 -18.67 2.94
C GLN A 466 15.26 -19.44 4.25
N ASP A 467 14.22 -19.20 5.04
CA ASP A 467 13.84 -20.09 6.13
C ASP A 467 12.51 -20.77 5.72
N LYS A 468 12.60 -22.06 5.38
CA LYS A 468 11.45 -22.85 4.88
C LYS A 468 10.49 -23.25 6.00
N ASP A 469 10.95 -23.20 7.24
CA ASP A 469 10.30 -23.84 8.37
C ASP A 469 9.71 -22.82 9.35
N VAL A 470 9.65 -21.54 8.96
CA VAL A 470 8.99 -20.49 9.73
C VAL A 470 7.52 -20.85 9.95
N PRO A 471 7.08 -21.06 11.20
CA PRO A 471 5.70 -21.44 11.46
C PRO A 471 4.76 -20.31 11.08
N VAL A 472 3.55 -20.65 10.62
CA VAL A 472 2.51 -19.66 10.34
C VAL A 472 1.23 -20.15 11.00
N TYR A 473 0.53 -19.24 11.68
CA TYR A 473 -0.72 -19.56 12.31
C TYR A 473 -1.72 -20.17 11.32
N LYS A 474 -2.41 -21.20 11.78
CA LYS A 474 -3.55 -21.82 11.11
C LYS A 474 -4.70 -21.82 12.10
N PRO A 475 -5.89 -21.34 11.71
CA PRO A 475 -7.06 -21.41 12.58
C PRO A 475 -7.38 -22.88 12.89
N GLY A 476 -7.86 -23.15 14.10
CA GLY A 476 -8.23 -24.51 14.52
C GLY A 476 -9.35 -25.12 13.68
N THR A 477 -10.19 -24.28 13.06
CA THR A 477 -11.23 -24.70 12.11
C THR A 477 -11.51 -23.61 11.06
N LEU A 478 -11.94 -24.04 9.87
CA LEU A 478 -12.49 -23.16 8.84
C LEU A 478 -14.02 -23.13 8.85
N ALA A 479 -14.70 -23.97 9.64
CA ALA A 479 -16.15 -24.04 9.69
C ALA A 479 -16.81 -22.80 10.30
N THR A 480 -16.05 -22.03 11.08
CA THR A 480 -16.47 -20.76 11.67
C THR A 480 -15.40 -19.70 11.43
N GLN A 481 -15.82 -18.43 11.50
CA GLN A 481 -14.94 -17.27 11.45
C GLN A 481 -14.28 -16.96 12.82
N ARG A 482 -14.94 -17.38 13.90
CA ARG A 482 -14.57 -17.18 15.31
C ARG A 482 -14.68 -18.50 16.07
#